data_AF-A0A2E3XZA7-F1
#
_entry.id   AF-A0A2E3XZA7-F1
#
_cell.length_a   1.000
_cell.length_b   1.000
_cell.length_c   1.000
_cell.angle_alpha   90.00
_cell.angle_beta   90.00
_cell.angle_gamma   90.00
#
_symmetry.space_group_name_H-M   'P 1'
#
loop_
_entity.id
_entity.type
_entity.pdbx_description
1 polymer ?
#
loop_
_entity_poly.entity_id
_entity_poly.type
_entity_poly.pdbx_seq_one_letter_code
_entity_poly.pdbx_strand_id
1 'polypeptide(L)' 'MFGNQNMKDMMSKLQDMKGAVEDSKKRLENIYVKGDALDGKVRFVLDGNRKLKELFIDEEVYEKMEKEDFIESM' A
#
# COMPACT_ATOMS: atom_id res chain seq x y z
N MET A 1 27.53 33.04 16.39
CA MET A 1 26.21 33.13 15.74
C MET A 1 26.02 32.15 14.55
N PHE A 2 26.90 31.16 14.35
CA PHE A 2 26.87 30.25 13.17
C PHE A 2 26.00 28.99 13.33
N GLY A 3 25.41 28.72 14.51
CA GLY A 3 24.55 27.54 14.73
C GLY A 3 23.09 27.72 14.30
N ASN A 4 22.55 28.95 14.39
CA ASN A 4 21.13 29.21 14.14
C ASN A 4 20.74 29.22 12.65
N GLN A 5 21.66 29.58 11.75
CA GLN A 5 21.41 29.54 10.31
C GLN A 5 21.37 28.10 9.80
N ASN A 6 22.36 27.28 10.17
CA ASN A 6 22.42 25.86 9.78
C ASN A 6 21.18 25.07 10.25
N MET A 7 20.66 25.36 11.46
CA MET A 7 19.42 24.74 11.93
C MET A 7 18.17 25.21 11.16
N LYS A 8 18.08 26.49 10.78
CA LYS A 8 16.96 26.98 9.96
C LYS A 8 16.96 26.36 8.57
N ASP A 9 18.13 26.26 7.94
CA ASP A 9 18.26 25.65 6.61
C ASP A 9 17.93 24.15 6.65
N MET A 10 18.35 23.44 7.70
CA MET A 10 17.99 22.04 7.91
C MET A 10 16.48 21.87 8.12
N MET A 11 15.84 22.74 8.92
CA MET A 11 14.40 22.71 9.13
C MET A 11 13.62 22.98 7.84
N SER A 12 14.07 23.93 7.01
CA SER A 12 13.47 24.21 5.70
C SER A 12 13.51 22.96 4.81
N LYS A 13 14.69 22.33 4.69
CA LYS A 13 14.85 21.11 3.88
C LYS A 13 13.99 19.95 4.38
N LEU A 14 13.82 19.82 5.70
CA LEU A 14 12.93 18.82 6.29
C LEU A 14 11.47 19.09 5.98
N GLN A 15 11.04 20.36 5.97
CA GLN A 15 9.68 20.74 5.57
C GLN A 15 9.42 20.43 4.10
N ASP A 16 10.36 20.78 3.21
CA ASP A 16 10.24 20.48 1.78
C ASP A 16 10.15 18.97 1.52
N MET A 17 10.98 18.18 2.19
CA MET A 17 10.95 16.72 2.10
C MET A 17 9.61 16.15 2.58
N LYS A 18 9.05 16.67 3.69
CA LYS A 18 7.73 16.25 4.18
C LYS A 18 6.65 16.53 3.15
N GLY A 19 6.63 17.73 2.56
CA GLY A 19 5.67 18.10 1.52
C GLY A 19 5.74 17.15 0.31
N ALA A 20 6.95 16.90 -0.20
CA ALA A 20 7.16 16.00 -1.33
C ALA A 20 6.68 14.56 -1.05
N VAL A 21 6.87 14.06 0.18
CA VAL A 21 6.38 12.74 0.61
C VAL A 21 4.85 12.71 0.71
N GLU A 22 4.23 13.74 1.27
CA GLU A 22 2.77 13.85 1.37
C GLU A 22 2.11 13.89 -0.02
N ASP A 23 2.65 14.68 -0.94
CA ASP A 23 2.14 14.75 -2.30
C ASP A 23 2.32 13.44 -3.06
N SER A 24 3.44 12.74 -2.83
CA SER A 24 3.67 11.41 -3.39
C SER A 24 2.64 10.40 -2.85
N LYS A 25 2.34 10.43 -1.56
CA LYS A 25 1.30 9.57 -0.95
C LYS A 25 -0.07 9.83 -1.54
N LYS A 26 -0.49 11.09 -1.71
CA LYS A 26 -1.77 11.45 -2.34
C LYS A 26 -1.88 10.93 -3.78
N ARG A 27 -0.78 10.94 -4.54
CA ARG A 27 -0.77 10.35 -5.88
C ARG A 27 -0.98 8.83 -5.83
N LEU A 28 -0.31 8.15 -4.91
CA LEU A 28 -0.43 6.71 -4.72
C LEU A 28 -1.86 6.27 -4.32
N GLU A 29 -2.65 7.12 -3.65
CA GLU A 29 -4.05 6.83 -3.31
C GLU A 29 -4.96 6.60 -4.52
N ASN A 30 -4.58 7.15 -5.68
CA ASN A 30 -5.35 7.08 -6.93
C ASN A 30 -4.78 6.04 -7.92
N ILE A 31 -3.70 5.35 -7.55
CA ILE A 31 -3.16 4.23 -8.33
C ILE A 31 -3.79 2.95 -7.78
N TYR A 32 -4.30 2.09 -8.66
CA TYR A 32 -4.91 0.83 -8.26
C TYR A 32 -4.12 -0.36 -8.81
N VAL A 33 -3.85 -1.32 -7.93
CA VAL A 33 -3.21 -2.59 -8.25
C VAL A 33 -4.24 -3.70 -8.04
N LYS A 34 -4.48 -4.49 -9.08
CA LYS A 34 -5.37 -5.65 -9.03
C LYS A 34 -4.54 -6.91 -8.91
N GLY A 35 -4.92 -7.79 -8.00
CA GLY A 35 -4.36 -9.13 -7.87
C GLY A 35 -5.43 -10.18 -8.08
N ASP A 36 -5.01 -11.33 -8.61
CA ASP A 36 -5.84 -12.49 -8.92
C ASP A 36 -5.06 -13.75 -8.54
N ALA A 37 -5.74 -14.71 -7.93
CA ALA A 37 -5.22 -16.02 -7.58
C ALA A 37 -6.33 -17.06 -7.64
N LEU A 38 -5.93 -18.34 -7.75
CA LEU A 38 -6.83 -19.48 -7.80
C LEU A 38 -7.89 -19.36 -8.90
N ASP A 39 -7.45 -18.94 -10.10
CA ASP A 39 -8.30 -18.76 -11.28
C ASP A 39 -9.48 -17.79 -11.02
N GLY A 40 -9.17 -16.63 -10.43
CA GLY A 40 -10.15 -15.60 -10.11
C GLY A 40 -11.01 -15.84 -8.87
N LYS A 41 -10.80 -16.96 -8.16
CA LYS A 41 -11.51 -17.24 -6.90
C LYS A 41 -11.05 -16.34 -5.76
N VAL A 42 -9.83 -15.81 -5.82
CA VAL A 42 -9.37 -14.74 -4.93
C VAL A 42 -8.94 -13.55 -5.76
N ARG A 43 -9.59 -12.42 -5.54
CA ARG A 43 -9.28 -11.15 -6.23
C ARG A 43 -9.22 -10.02 -5.23
N PHE A 44 -8.29 -9.11 -5.42
CA PHE A 44 -8.20 -7.92 -4.57
C PHE A 44 -7.81 -6.68 -5.36
N VAL A 45 -8.14 -5.53 -4.79
CA VAL A 45 -7.70 -4.22 -5.25
C VAL A 45 -7.00 -3.50 -4.10
N LEU A 46 -5.74 -3.15 -4.28
CA LEU A 46 -5.00 -2.25 -3.40
C LEU A 46 -4.84 -0.89 -4.06
N ASP A 47 -4.71 0.18 -3.27
CA ASP A 47 -4.10 1.40 -3.79
C ASP A 47 -2.56 1.32 -3.82
N GLY A 48 -1.91 2.32 -4.43
CA GLY A 48 -0.46 2.44 -4.48
C GLY A 48 0.20 2.61 -3.09
N ASN A 49 -0.58 2.92 -2.04
CA ASN A 49 -0.10 2.93 -0.65
C ASN A 49 -0.29 1.56 0.04
N ARG A 50 -0.66 0.51 -0.70
CA ARG A 50 -0.95 -0.84 -0.21
C ARG A 50 -2.17 -0.91 0.72
N LYS A 51 -3.11 0.03 0.61
CA LYS A 51 -4.38 -0.03 1.34
C LYS A 51 -5.40 -0.82 0.53
N LEU A 52 -5.98 -1.85 1.16
CA LEU A 52 -7.05 -2.66 0.57
C LEU A 52 -8.29 -1.81 0.30
N LYS A 53 -8.80 -1.88 -0.93
CA LYS A 53 -10.03 -1.22 -1.38
C LYS A 53 -11.14 -2.23 -1.57
N GLU A 54 -10.82 -3.36 -2.19
CA GLU A 54 -11.77 -4.42 -2.47
C GLU A 54 -11.10 -5.78 -2.26
N LEU A 55 -11.87 -6.72 -1.74
CA LEU A 55 -11.50 -8.13 -1.60
C LEU A 55 -12.70 -8.96 -2.00
N PHE A 56 -12.47 -9.91 -2.88
CA PHE A 56 -13.42 -10.94 -3.27
C PHE A 56 -12.77 -12.29 -3.04
N ILE A 57 -13.47 -13.17 -2.33
CA ILE A 57 -13.11 -14.56 -2.13
C ILE A 57 -14.35 -15.38 -2.41
N ASP A 58 -14.24 -16.31 -3.35
CA ASP A 58 -15.31 -17.23 -3.73
C ASP A 58 -15.61 -18.21 -2.59
N GLU A 59 -16.88 -18.52 -2.33
CA GLU A 59 -17.29 -19.40 -1.23
C GLU A 59 -16.66 -20.80 -1.35
N GLU A 60 -16.42 -21.27 -2.58
CA GLU A 60 -15.78 -22.57 -2.80
C GLU A 60 -14.36 -22.66 -2.22
N VAL A 61 -13.67 -21.53 -2.05
CA VAL A 61 -12.33 -21.49 -1.43
C VAL A 61 -12.42 -22.00 0.01
N TYR A 62 -13.46 -21.60 0.75
CA TYR A 62 -13.66 -21.99 2.14
C TYR A 62 -14.24 -23.40 2.28
N GLU A 63 -15.04 -23.84 1.31
CA GLU A 63 -15.67 -25.16 1.35
C GLU A 63 -14.73 -26.30 0.95
N LYS A 64 -13.74 -26.01 0.09
CA LYS A 64 -12.91 -27.05 -0.55
C LYS A 64 -11.45 -27.04 -0.13
N MET A 65 -10.97 -26.00 0.57
CA MET A 65 -9.59 -25.93 1.02
C MET A 65 -9.51 -25.68 2.52
N GLU A 66 -8.66 -26.46 3.18
CA GLU A 66 -8.21 -26.13 4.53
C GLU A 66 -7.31 -24.90 4.49
N LYS A 67 -7.26 -24.19 5.62
CA LYS A 67 -6.55 -22.91 5.71
C LYS A 67 -5.05 -23.04 5.40
N GLU A 68 -4.41 -24.08 5.93
CA GLU A 68 -2.99 -24.36 5.69
C GLU A 68 -2.71 -24.59 4.21
N ASP A 69 -3.51 -25.44 3.54
CA ASP A 69 -3.38 -25.72 2.11
C ASP A 69 -3.59 -24.46 1.25
N PHE A 70 -4.53 -23.60 1.65
CA PHE A 70 -4.75 -22.30 1.00
C PHE A 70 -3.52 -21.39 1.09
N ILE A 71 -2.89 -21.30 2.27
CA ILE A 71 -1.69 -20.47 2.47
C ILE A 71 -0.51 -20.99 1.64
N GLU A 72 -0.35 -22.31 1.50
CA GLU A 72 0.71 -22.90 0.67
C GLU A 72 0.45 -22.74 -0.84
N SER A 73 -0.81 -22.54 -1.25
CA SER A 73 -1.19 -22.37 -2.66
C SER A 73 -0.91 -20.98 -3.25
N MET A 74 -0.53 -20.01 -2.40
CA MET A 74 -0.28 -18.60 -2.76
C MET A 74 1.21 -18.25 -2.78
#